data_AF-A0A7C6YRS4-F1
#
_entry.id   AF-A0A7C6YRS4-F1
#
_cell.length_a   1.000
_cell.length_b   1.000
_cell.length_c   1.000
_cell.angle_alpha   90.00
_cell.angle_beta   90.00
_cell.angle_gamma   90.00
#
_symmetry.space_group_name_H-M   'P 1'
#
loop_
_entity.id
_entity.type
_entity.pdbx_description
1 polymer ?
#
loop_
_entity_poly.entity_id
_entity_poly.type
_entity_poly.pdbx_seq_one_letter_code
_entity_poly.pdbx_strand_id
1 'polypeptide(L)'
;MRYRLKSSFGFSLIELLIALTLLGGVMGAAYSLHYYGLISFSRGESQLSLQQDVRFAAKLLSDEIRFASEIEIINDGSFEVKEGAVYYLADEEGNIVKRRRQNGITKDQPIAEGSGEYALRFVGRESGNWEDAPSGLLIEITVSGGTGNKKFELITTVLALNAAPTEKNSYSGSILCLSGL
;
A
#
# COMPACT_ATOMS: atom_id res chain seq x y z
N MET A 1 48.83 70.86 14.30
CA MET A 1 47.83 69.84 14.70
C MET A 1 47.33 69.14 13.43
N ARG A 2 47.70 67.88 13.21
CA ARG A 2 47.20 67.04 12.10
C ARG A 2 47.38 65.57 12.48
N TYR A 3 46.34 64.96 13.04
CA TYR A 3 46.28 63.50 13.21
C TYR A 3 45.88 62.89 11.86
N ARG A 4 46.80 62.13 11.24
CA ARG A 4 46.49 61.30 10.08
C ARG A 4 45.87 60.00 10.59
N LEU A 5 44.57 59.82 10.39
CA LEU A 5 43.94 58.50 10.43
C LEU A 5 44.27 57.80 9.12
N LYS A 6 45.25 56.91 9.14
CA LYS A 6 45.44 55.92 8.07
C LYS A 6 45.64 54.56 8.71
N SER A 7 44.53 53.93 9.10
CA SER A 7 44.50 52.50 9.37
C SER A 7 44.28 51.79 8.03
N SER A 8 45.32 51.12 7.54
CA SER A 8 45.29 50.31 6.31
C SER A 8 45.77 48.92 6.66
N PHE A 9 44.99 48.19 7.45
CA PHE A 9 45.22 46.77 7.67
C PHE A 9 44.47 46.00 6.58
N GLY A 10 45.21 45.45 5.61
CA GLY A 10 44.69 44.46 4.67
C GLY A 10 44.58 43.10 5.35
N PHE A 11 43.66 42.25 4.89
CA PHE A 11 43.57 40.86 5.34
C PHE A 11 44.87 40.12 5.00
N SER A 12 45.38 39.35 5.96
CA SER A 12 46.50 38.45 5.68
C SER A 12 46.03 37.26 4.83
N LEU A 13 46.92 36.74 3.99
CA LEU A 13 46.63 35.58 3.14
C LEU A 13 46.24 34.36 3.98
N ILE A 14 46.83 34.20 5.17
CA ILE A 14 46.52 33.10 6.08
C ILE A 14 45.10 33.20 6.67
N GLU A 15 44.62 34.39 7.01
CA GLU A 15 43.24 34.60 7.48
C GLU A 15 42.22 34.24 6.39
N LEU A 16 42.52 34.59 5.13
CA LEU A 16 41.67 34.21 4.00
C LEU A 16 41.62 32.70 3.81
N LEU A 17 42.77 32.01 3.91
CA LEU A 17 42.82 30.55 3.80
C LEU A 17 42.02 29.87 4.92
N ILE A 18 42.19 30.31 6.17
CA ILE A 18 41.44 29.78 7.31
C ILE A 18 39.93 30.00 7.11
N ALA A 19 39.53 31.19 6.68
CA ALA A 19 38.13 31.51 6.42
C ALA A 19 37.53 30.63 5.30
N LEU A 20 38.27 30.40 4.21
CA LEU A 20 37.84 29.52 3.11
C LEU A 20 37.72 28.07 3.56
N THR A 21 38.67 27.56 4.35
CA THR A 21 38.62 26.20 4.88
C THR A 21 37.42 26.01 5.80
N LEU A 22 37.16 26.96 6.70
CA LEU A 22 36.00 26.91 7.60
C LEU A 22 34.69 27.01 6.81
N LEU A 23 34.61 27.90 5.83
CA LEU A 23 33.43 28.05 4.97
C LEU A 23 33.14 26.77 4.18
N GLY A 24 34.18 26.16 3.59
CA GLY A 24 34.05 24.88 2.88
C GLY A 24 33.57 23.75 3.79
N GLY A 25 34.10 23.68 5.01
CA GLY A 25 33.66 22.71 6.01
C GLY A 25 32.18 22.88 6.40
N VAL A 26 31.76 24.11 6.68
CA VAL A 26 30.36 24.42 7.03
C VAL A 26 29.42 24.11 5.86
N MET A 27 29.78 24.50 4.64
CA MET A 27 28.99 24.19 3.44
C MET A 27 28.90 22.68 3.18
N GLY A 28 30.02 21.95 3.35
CA GLY A 28 30.04 20.50 3.19
C GLY A 28 29.12 19.80 4.19
N ALA A 29 29.15 20.20 5.46
CA ALA A 29 28.26 19.67 6.49
C ALA A 29 26.79 19.99 6.18
N ALA A 30 26.49 21.23 5.80
CA ALA A 30 25.14 21.65 5.44
C ALA A 30 24.59 20.85 4.24
N TYR A 31 25.41 20.67 3.20
CA TYR A 31 25.03 19.88 2.03
C TYR A 31 24.80 18.40 2.37
N SER A 32 25.67 17.81 3.18
CA SER A 32 25.52 16.41 3.61
C SER A 32 24.20 16.20 4.36
N LEU A 33 23.86 17.08 5.29
CA LEU A 33 22.60 17.02 6.03
C LEU A 33 21.39 17.19 5.10
N HIS A 34 21.45 18.15 4.18
CA HIS A 34 20.38 18.38 3.21
C HIS A 34 20.17 17.17 2.28
N TYR A 35 21.25 16.63 1.73
CA TYR A 35 21.22 15.46 0.86
C TYR A 35 20.67 14.23 1.57
N TYR A 36 21.12 13.99 2.80
CA TYR A 36 20.56 12.92 3.65
C TYR A 36 19.06 13.11 3.89
N GLY A 37 18.63 14.34 4.20
CA GLY A 37 17.23 14.68 4.39
C GLY A 37 16.37 14.35 3.17
N LEU A 38 16.82 14.73 1.97
CA LEU A 38 16.12 14.44 0.72
C LEU A 38 15.97 12.94 0.46
N ILE A 39 17.05 12.16 0.62
CA ILE A 39 17.01 10.71 0.42
C ILE A 39 16.10 10.05 1.46
N SER A 40 16.23 10.44 2.73
CA SER A 40 15.44 9.87 3.82
C SER A 40 13.95 10.15 3.61
N PHE A 41 13.60 11.37 3.21
CA PHE A 41 12.23 11.76 2.93
C PHE A 41 11.66 10.99 1.73
N SER A 42 12.38 10.93 0.61
CA SER A 42 11.96 10.17 -0.57
C SER A 42 11.74 8.68 -0.27
N ARG A 43 12.63 8.05 0.53
CA ARG A 43 12.44 6.66 0.97
C ARG A 43 11.21 6.49 1.87
N GLY A 44 10.97 7.44 2.76
CA GLY A 44 9.80 7.47 3.63
C GLY A 44 8.50 7.57 2.83
N GLU A 45 8.44 8.49 1.87
CA GLU A 45 7.30 8.67 0.97
C GLU A 45 6.96 7.39 0.20
N SER A 46 7.95 6.73 -0.42
CA SER A 46 7.68 5.48 -1.14
C SER A 46 7.15 4.36 -0.23
N GLN A 47 7.66 4.27 1.00
CA GLN A 47 7.20 3.27 1.98
C GLN A 47 5.80 3.61 2.52
N LEU A 48 5.48 4.89 2.68
CA LEU A 48 4.20 5.37 3.12
C LEU A 48 3.11 5.14 2.06
N SER A 49 3.39 5.47 0.80
CA SER A 49 2.49 5.22 -0.33
C SER A 49 2.09 3.75 -0.38
N LEU A 50 3.07 2.85 -0.35
CA LEU A 50 2.83 1.41 -0.39
C LEU A 50 1.97 0.91 0.79
N GLN A 51 2.19 1.45 1.99
CA GLN A 51 1.34 1.13 3.15
C GLN A 51 -0.08 1.69 3.01
N GLN A 52 -0.23 2.88 2.44
CA GLN A 52 -1.54 3.50 2.19
C GLN A 52 -2.34 2.67 1.18
N ASP A 53 -1.70 2.24 0.09
CA ASP A 53 -2.34 1.44 -0.95
C ASP A 53 -2.83 0.09 -0.41
N VAL A 54 -1.97 -0.63 0.33
CA VAL A 54 -2.35 -1.91 0.97
C VAL A 54 -3.48 -1.73 1.98
N ARG A 55 -3.42 -0.67 2.80
CA ARG A 55 -4.48 -0.38 3.79
C ARG A 55 -5.80 0.02 3.12
N PHE A 56 -5.73 0.80 2.04
CA PHE A 56 -6.90 1.19 1.28
C PHE A 56 -7.56 -0.02 0.63
N ALA A 57 -6.79 -0.88 -0.04
CA ALA A 57 -7.28 -2.12 -0.63
C ALA A 57 -7.90 -3.04 0.43
N ALA A 58 -7.23 -3.27 1.56
CA ALA A 58 -7.77 -4.09 2.64
C ALA A 58 -9.06 -3.52 3.23
N LYS A 59 -9.14 -2.20 3.42
CA LYS A 59 -10.35 -1.54 3.92
C LYS A 59 -11.50 -1.68 2.93
N LEU A 60 -11.25 -1.40 1.64
CA LEU A 60 -12.25 -1.53 0.58
C LEU A 60 -12.79 -2.97 0.51
N LEU A 61 -11.90 -3.96 0.45
CA LEU A 61 -12.28 -5.37 0.46
C LEU A 61 -13.06 -5.75 1.71
N SER A 62 -12.69 -5.23 2.87
CA SER A 62 -13.39 -5.50 4.13
C SER A 62 -14.80 -4.95 4.13
N ASP A 63 -14.98 -3.72 3.65
CA ASP A 63 -16.30 -3.09 3.57
C ASP A 63 -17.19 -3.85 2.57
N GLU A 64 -16.65 -4.24 1.42
CA GLU A 64 -17.39 -4.98 0.39
C GLU A 64 -17.75 -6.42 0.84
N ILE A 65 -16.83 -7.15 1.49
CA ILE A 65 -17.10 -8.48 2.07
C ILE A 65 -18.18 -8.41 3.15
N ARG A 66 -18.14 -7.37 4.00
CA ARG A 66 -19.07 -7.23 5.12
C ARG A 66 -20.53 -7.18 4.65
N PHE A 67 -20.78 -6.51 3.52
CA PHE A 67 -22.14 -6.27 3.00
C PHE A 67 -22.51 -7.14 1.79
N ALA A 68 -21.59 -7.94 1.25
CA ALA A 68 -21.86 -8.82 0.13
C ALA A 68 -22.95 -9.86 0.46
N SER A 69 -23.87 -10.04 -0.48
CA SER A 69 -24.96 -11.01 -0.35
C SER A 69 -24.47 -12.43 -0.59
N GLU A 70 -23.58 -12.62 -1.57
CA GLU A 70 -22.89 -13.89 -1.81
C GLU A 70 -21.40 -13.65 -1.98
N ILE A 71 -20.61 -14.60 -1.48
CA ILE A 71 -19.16 -14.58 -1.53
C ILE A 71 -18.68 -15.90 -2.12
N GLU A 72 -17.88 -15.83 -3.18
CA GLU A 72 -17.24 -16.97 -3.80
C GLU A 72 -15.73 -16.70 -3.89
N ILE A 73 -14.91 -17.55 -3.26
CA ILE A 73 -13.46 -17.47 -3.38
C ILE A 73 -13.02 -18.47 -4.44
N ILE A 74 -12.30 -17.97 -5.44
CA ILE A 74 -11.86 -18.72 -6.60
C ILE A 74 -10.35 -18.93 -6.47
N ASN A 75 -9.92 -20.18 -6.60
CA ASN A 75 -8.51 -20.52 -6.73
C ASN A 75 -7.99 -20.16 -8.11
N ASP A 76 -6.70 -19.86 -8.18
CA ASP A 76 -5.98 -19.43 -9.37
C ASP A 76 -6.37 -20.27 -10.61
N GLY A 77 -6.81 -19.61 -11.68
CA GLY A 77 -7.35 -20.26 -12.88
C GLY A 77 -8.30 -19.38 -13.70
N SER A 78 -8.69 -19.88 -14.88
CA SER A 78 -9.66 -19.20 -15.74
C SER A 78 -11.06 -19.24 -15.12
N PHE A 79 -11.66 -18.08 -14.88
CA PHE A 79 -13.04 -17.95 -14.43
C PHE A 79 -13.84 -17.12 -15.43
N GLU A 80 -15.14 -17.40 -15.52
CA GLU A 80 -16.04 -16.57 -16.32
C GLU A 80 -16.60 -15.42 -15.48
N VAL A 81 -16.51 -14.20 -16.03
CA VAL A 81 -17.05 -13.00 -15.41
C VAL A 81 -18.57 -12.98 -15.62
N LYS A 82 -19.32 -13.26 -14.55
CA LYS A 82 -20.79 -13.22 -14.52
C LYS A 82 -21.28 -11.76 -14.57
N GLU A 83 -22.40 -11.53 -15.25
CA GLU A 83 -23.05 -10.21 -15.33
C GLU A 83 -23.51 -9.76 -13.93
N GLY A 84 -23.19 -8.52 -13.55
CA GLY A 84 -23.57 -7.98 -12.24
C GLY A 84 -22.70 -8.43 -11.06
N ALA A 85 -21.78 -9.39 -11.25
CA ALA A 85 -20.82 -9.79 -10.24
C ALA A 85 -19.57 -8.88 -10.25
N VAL A 86 -18.95 -8.75 -9.08
CA VAL A 86 -17.72 -7.99 -8.88
C VAL A 86 -16.60 -8.93 -8.48
N TYR A 87 -15.47 -8.84 -9.18
CA TYR A 87 -14.29 -9.66 -8.93
C TYR A 87 -13.14 -8.77 -8.45
N TYR A 88 -12.42 -9.23 -7.43
CA TYR A 88 -11.18 -8.62 -6.96
C TYR A 88 -10.03 -9.61 -7.17
N LEU A 89 -8.99 -9.17 -7.86
CA LEU A 89 -7.84 -10.00 -8.24
C LEU A 89 -6.58 -9.15 -8.40
N ALA A 90 -5.43 -9.81 -8.32
CA ALA A 90 -4.16 -9.25 -8.78
C ALA A 90 -4.02 -9.54 -10.29
N ASP A 91 -3.79 -8.50 -11.12
CA ASP A 91 -3.58 -8.67 -12.56
C ASP A 91 -2.16 -9.19 -12.88
N GLU A 92 -1.88 -9.45 -14.16
CA GLU A 92 -0.55 -9.91 -14.61
C GLU A 92 0.55 -8.85 -14.39
N GLU A 93 0.16 -7.59 -14.27
CA GLU A 93 1.06 -6.46 -14.00
C GLU A 93 1.34 -6.31 -12.50
N GLY A 94 0.66 -7.08 -11.66
CA GLY A 94 0.80 -7.06 -10.21
C GLY A 94 -0.03 -5.98 -9.52
N ASN A 95 -1.04 -5.39 -10.17
CA ASN A 95 -1.97 -4.42 -9.58
C ASN A 95 -3.20 -5.11 -8.99
N ILE A 96 -3.82 -4.50 -7.98
CA ILE A 96 -5.12 -4.95 -7.48
C ILE A 96 -6.22 -4.28 -8.31
N VAL A 97 -7.04 -5.08 -8.99
CA VAL A 97 -8.12 -4.59 -9.84
C VAL A 97 -9.49 -5.07 -9.37
N LYS A 98 -10.47 -4.17 -9.48
CA LYS A 98 -11.90 -4.46 -9.38
C LYS A 98 -12.44 -4.66 -10.79
N ARG A 99 -12.78 -5.90 -11.12
CA ARG A 99 -13.34 -6.29 -12.41
C ARG A 99 -14.86 -6.46 -12.30
N ARG A 100 -15.61 -5.76 -13.14
CA ARG A 100 -17.07 -5.89 -13.22
C ARG A 100 -17.51 -6.00 -14.67
N ARG A 101 -18.48 -6.86 -14.94
CA ARG A 101 -19.16 -6.90 -16.23
C ARG A 101 -20.48 -6.13 -16.17
N GLN A 102 -20.64 -5.18 -17.08
CA GLN A 102 -21.86 -4.41 -17.26
C GLN A 102 -22.18 -4.28 -18.75
N ASN A 103 -23.40 -4.64 -19.14
CA ASN A 103 -23.90 -4.61 -20.52
C ASN A 103 -23.01 -5.40 -21.49
N GLY A 104 -22.47 -6.54 -21.04
CA GLY A 104 -21.56 -7.36 -21.85
C GLY A 104 -20.13 -6.83 -21.95
N ILE A 105 -19.82 -5.66 -21.38
CA ILE A 105 -18.48 -5.06 -21.34
C ILE A 105 -17.84 -5.34 -19.98
N THR A 106 -16.64 -5.89 -19.98
CA THR A 106 -15.80 -6.02 -18.77
C THR A 106 -15.06 -4.72 -18.55
N LYS A 107 -15.22 -4.12 -17.36
CA LYS A 107 -14.50 -2.93 -16.93
C LYS A 107 -13.62 -3.29 -15.74
N ASP A 108 -12.34 -2.98 -15.88
CA ASP A 108 -11.36 -3.09 -14.80
C ASP A 108 -11.12 -1.70 -14.22
N GLN A 109 -11.26 -1.59 -12.91
CA GLN A 109 -10.92 -0.40 -12.16
C GLN A 109 -9.75 -0.73 -11.22
N PRO A 110 -8.62 -0.03 -11.35
CA PRO A 110 -7.52 -0.18 -10.41
C PRO A 110 -7.89 0.30 -9.01
N ILE A 111 -7.45 -0.45 -8.00
CA ILE A 111 -7.59 -0.12 -6.57
C ILE A 111 -6.24 0.23 -5.96
N ALA A 112 -5.22 -0.53 -6.31
CA ALA A 112 -3.84 -0.28 -5.92
C ALA A 112 -2.96 -0.44 -7.17
N GLU A 113 -2.34 0.66 -7.59
CA GLU A 113 -1.43 0.74 -8.73
C GLU A 113 -0.09 1.27 -8.25
N GLY A 114 1.01 0.72 -8.76
CA GLY A 114 2.33 1.25 -8.47
C GLY A 114 3.46 0.33 -8.87
N SER A 115 4.68 0.66 -8.42
CA SER A 115 5.89 -0.14 -8.69
C SER A 115 5.94 -1.50 -7.96
N GLY A 116 4.93 -1.83 -7.17
CA GLY A 116 4.91 -2.97 -6.27
C GLY A 116 4.16 -4.15 -6.87
N GLU A 117 4.71 -5.36 -6.73
CA GLU A 117 3.97 -6.59 -6.98
C GLU A 117 2.96 -6.76 -5.84
N TYR A 118 1.67 -6.53 -6.12
CA TYR A 118 0.59 -6.78 -5.18
C TYR A 118 0.05 -8.19 -5.32
N ALA A 119 -0.32 -8.79 -4.19
CA ALA A 119 -0.98 -10.08 -4.17
C ALA A 119 -2.09 -10.13 -3.12
N LEU A 120 -3.15 -10.84 -3.47
CA LEU A 120 -4.30 -11.10 -2.62
C LEU A 120 -4.37 -12.57 -2.25
N ARG A 121 -4.71 -12.85 -1.00
CA ARG A 121 -5.14 -14.18 -0.56
C ARG A 121 -6.36 -14.04 0.32
N PHE A 122 -7.36 -14.86 0.04
CA PHE A 122 -8.59 -14.95 0.80
C PHE A 122 -8.71 -16.33 1.40
N VAL A 123 -9.12 -16.42 2.67
CA VAL A 123 -9.41 -17.67 3.35
C VAL A 123 -10.74 -17.55 4.07
N GLY A 124 -11.76 -18.26 3.57
CA GLY A 124 -13.06 -18.38 4.22
C GLY A 124 -13.03 -19.43 5.31
N ARG A 125 -13.60 -19.12 6.48
CA ARG A 125 -13.82 -20.03 7.60
C ARG A 125 -15.22 -19.79 8.19
N GLU A 126 -15.83 -20.83 8.72
CA GLU A 126 -17.07 -20.68 9.46
C GLU A 126 -16.77 -20.08 10.84
N SER A 127 -17.58 -19.11 11.29
CA SER A 127 -17.55 -18.61 12.65
C SER A 127 -18.06 -19.71 13.57
N GLY A 128 -17.20 -20.19 14.48
CA GLY A 128 -17.49 -21.36 15.30
C GLY A 128 -18.84 -21.28 16.04
N ASN A 129 -19.48 -22.45 16.17
CA ASN A 129 -20.68 -22.67 16.98
C ASN A 129 -20.37 -22.42 18.47
N TRP A 130 -20.39 -21.18 18.91
CA TRP A 130 -20.77 -20.87 20.29
C TRP A 130 -22.29 -20.85 20.33
N GLU A 131 -22.90 -21.47 21.35
CA GLU A 131 -24.36 -21.67 21.47
C GLU A 131 -25.21 -20.38 21.33
N ASP A 132 -24.59 -19.20 21.42
CA ASP A 132 -25.22 -17.88 21.28
C ASP A 132 -24.65 -17.00 20.15
N ALA A 133 -23.70 -17.51 19.34
CA ALA A 133 -23.11 -16.75 18.23
C ALA A 133 -23.81 -17.10 16.90
N PRO A 134 -24.26 -16.10 16.11
CA PRO A 134 -24.82 -16.39 14.79
C PRO A 134 -23.75 -17.08 13.93
N SER A 135 -24.12 -18.22 13.34
CA SER A 135 -23.35 -18.90 12.31
C SER A 135 -23.11 -17.92 11.15
N GLY A 136 -21.87 -17.49 10.98
CA GLY A 136 -21.49 -16.46 10.02
C GLY A 136 -20.20 -16.82 9.30
N LEU A 137 -19.99 -16.21 8.13
CA LEU A 137 -18.82 -16.46 7.31
C LEU A 137 -17.70 -15.46 7.66
N LEU A 138 -16.57 -15.97 8.13
CA LEU A 138 -15.36 -15.18 8.38
C LEU A 138 -14.43 -15.31 7.17
N ILE A 139 -14.06 -14.18 6.58
CA ILE A 139 -13.06 -14.12 5.52
C ILE A 139 -11.79 -13.45 6.07
N GLU A 140 -10.70 -14.21 6.12
CA GLU A 140 -9.36 -13.66 6.30
C GLU A 140 -8.86 -13.15 4.96
N ILE A 141 -8.45 -11.89 4.93
CA ILE A 141 -7.93 -11.17 3.77
C ILE A 141 -6.46 -10.90 4.05
N THR A 142 -5.60 -11.36 3.16
CA THR A 142 -4.18 -11.00 3.13
C THR A 142 -3.95 -10.13 1.91
N VAL A 143 -3.55 -8.89 2.14
CA VAL A 143 -3.12 -7.96 1.09
C VAL A 143 -1.63 -7.74 1.27
N SER A 144 -0.85 -8.05 0.24
CA SER A 144 0.59 -7.81 0.23
C SER A 144 0.96 -6.91 -0.94
N GLY A 145 2.00 -6.10 -0.75
CA GLY A 145 2.51 -5.22 -1.78
C GLY A 145 4.01 -4.96 -1.61
N GLY A 146 4.70 -4.83 -2.74
CA GLY A 146 6.05 -4.29 -2.82
C GLY A 146 7.05 -5.14 -3.59
N THR A 147 8.23 -4.58 -3.81
CA THR A 147 9.23 -5.11 -4.75
C THR A 147 10.55 -5.38 -4.04
N GLY A 148 11.13 -6.56 -4.28
CA GLY A 148 12.39 -6.97 -3.67
C GLY A 148 12.35 -7.01 -2.15
N ASN A 149 13.23 -6.24 -1.49
CA ASN A 149 13.35 -6.20 -0.02
C ASN A 149 12.35 -5.26 0.69
N LYS A 150 11.54 -4.51 -0.06
CA LYS A 150 10.50 -3.63 0.51
C LYS A 150 9.15 -4.28 0.31
N LYS A 151 8.73 -5.10 1.29
CA LYS A 151 7.42 -5.75 1.31
C LYS A 151 6.63 -5.26 2.50
N PHE A 152 5.33 -5.09 2.29
CA PHE A 152 4.37 -4.84 3.36
C PHE A 152 3.20 -5.79 3.17
N GLU A 153 2.75 -6.36 4.28
CA GLU A 153 1.65 -7.31 4.30
C GLU A 153 0.69 -6.90 5.41
N LEU A 154 -0.60 -6.93 5.09
CA LEU A 154 -1.68 -6.66 6.01
C LEU A 154 -2.65 -7.83 5.98
N ILE A 155 -2.88 -8.42 7.16
CA ILE A 155 -3.85 -9.47 7.37
C ILE A 155 -5.00 -8.89 8.18
N THR A 156 -6.22 -9.06 7.71
CA THR A 156 -7.45 -8.64 8.39
C THR A 156 -8.49 -9.73 8.29
N THR A 157 -9.42 -9.80 9.23
CA THR A 157 -10.50 -10.79 9.24
C THR A 157 -11.84 -10.07 9.32
N VAL A 158 -12.77 -10.49 8.48
CA VAL A 158 -14.04 -9.81 8.29
C VAL A 158 -15.18 -10.81 8.38
N LEU A 159 -16.18 -10.51 9.21
CA LEU A 159 -17.44 -11.21 9.24
C LEU A 159 -18.36 -10.68 8.13
N ALA A 160 -18.77 -11.55 7.22
CA ALA A 160 -19.81 -11.25 6.25
C ALA A 160 -21.18 -11.30 6.94
N LEU A 161 -21.95 -10.22 6.84
CA LEU A 161 -23.22 -10.07 7.57
C LEU A 161 -24.40 -10.65 6.78
N ASN A 162 -24.30 -10.65 5.45
CA ASN A 162 -25.40 -11.05 4.57
C ASN A 162 -25.14 -12.39 3.86
N ALA A 163 -23.89 -12.87 3.83
CA ALA A 163 -23.51 -14.12 3.18
C ALA A 163 -23.50 -15.30 4.17
N ALA A 164 -24.15 -16.40 3.78
CA ALA A 164 -24.13 -17.63 4.54
C ALA A 164 -22.84 -18.44 4.25
N PRO A 165 -22.31 -19.17 5.25
CA PRO A 165 -21.21 -20.11 5.01
C PRO A 165 -21.63 -21.20 4.02
N THR A 166 -20.81 -21.41 2.99
CA THR A 166 -21.01 -22.49 2.02
C THR A 166 -20.58 -23.83 2.62
N GLU A 167 -21.22 -24.95 2.26
CA GLU A 167 -21.00 -26.31 2.82
C GLU A 167 -19.55 -26.85 2.73
N LYS A 168 -18.61 -26.14 2.09
CA LYS A 168 -17.19 -26.50 2.08
C LYS A 168 -16.46 -25.92 3.29
N ASN A 169 -16.11 -26.81 4.22
CA ASN A 169 -15.17 -26.59 5.32
C ASN A 169 -13.87 -25.93 4.82
N SER A 170 -13.75 -24.61 5.02
CA SER A 170 -12.63 -23.76 4.63
C SER A 170 -12.25 -23.77 3.14
N TYR A 171 -12.24 -22.59 2.54
CA TYR A 171 -11.81 -22.40 1.16
C TYR A 171 -10.83 -21.24 1.05
N SER A 172 -9.78 -21.43 0.26
CA SER A 172 -8.72 -20.44 0.03
C SER A 172 -8.62 -20.14 -1.47
N GLY A 173 -8.19 -18.93 -1.82
CA GLY A 173 -7.96 -18.52 -3.20
C GLY A 173 -7.35 -17.11 -3.30
N SER A 174 -6.99 -16.70 -4.52
CA SER A 174 -6.42 -15.39 -4.83
C SER A 174 -7.45 -14.43 -5.44
N ILE A 175 -8.63 -14.94 -5.82
CA ILE A 175 -9.69 -14.18 -6.47
C ILE A 175 -10.93 -14.21 -5.57
N LEU A 176 -11.52 -13.04 -5.35
CA LEU A 176 -12.77 -12.88 -4.61
C LEU A 176 -13.87 -12.42 -5.56
N CYS A 177 -14.96 -13.18 -5.62
CA CYS A 177 -16.18 -12.83 -6.33
C CYS A 177 -17.27 -12.47 -5.33
N LEU A 178 -17.88 -11.30 -5.53
CA LEU A 178 -19.00 -10.79 -4.73
C LEU A 178 -20.21 -10.56 -5.64
N SER A 179 -21.38 -11.00 -5.19
CA SER A 179 -22.65 -10.75 -5.87
C SER A 179 -23.65 -10.04 -4.95
N GLY A 180 -24.62 -9.34 -5.56
CA GLY A 180 -25.67 -8.63 -4.82
C GLY A 180 -25.20 -7.40 -4.03
N LEU A 181 -24.32 -6.60 -4.64
CA LEU A 181 -23.84 -5.30 -4.16
C LEU A 181 -24.72 -4.14 -4.65
#